data_AF-A0A7Y0WK71-F1
#
_entry.id   AF-A0A7Y0WK71-F1
#
_cell.length_a   1.000
_cell.length_b   1.000
_cell.length_c   1.000
_cell.angle_alpha   90.00
_cell.angle_beta   90.00
_cell.angle_gamma   90.00
#
_symmetry.space_group_name_H-M   'P 1'
#
loop_
_entity.id
_entity.type
_entity.pdbx_description
1 polymer ?
#
loop_
_entity_poly.entity_id
_entity_poly.type
_entity_poly.pdbx_seq_one_letter_code
_entity_poly.pdbx_strand_id
1 'polypeptide(L)'
;MEHIITPGNKWIPAAKVVAETPTTGDESGFYKRFAGGIHFYALDGQVFACLVTNRHGERFFVTATARVEGIFFMHSTCSITEKKLGLTGLGLRAELELASNIVDELDTLKANATMLKLGVTFDQYVSMANRETTTQECLAAFHKAGLTTELKGIEDDGYLLATRLGRTMLHAACYQNASGMWVKTPDKIAA
;
A
#
# COMPACT_ATOMS: atom_id res chain seq x y z
N MET A 1 -13.90 5.35 -2.05
CA MET A 1 -13.69 4.33 -3.09
C MET A 1 -12.18 4.18 -3.25
N GLU A 2 -11.63 2.98 -3.03
CA GLU A 2 -10.18 2.74 -3.06
C GLU A 2 -9.66 2.90 -4.49
N HIS A 3 -8.92 3.96 -4.78
CA HIS A 3 -8.39 4.20 -6.12
C HIS A 3 -6.88 4.39 -6.06
N ILE A 4 -6.19 4.02 -7.12
CA ILE A 4 -4.78 4.32 -7.30
C ILE A 4 -4.69 5.58 -8.16
N ILE A 5 -3.85 6.53 -7.75
CA ILE A 5 -3.49 7.69 -8.57
C ILE A 5 -2.07 7.52 -9.09
N THR A 6 -1.92 7.69 -10.40
CA THR A 6 -0.63 7.99 -11.03
C THR A 6 -0.76 9.34 -11.75
N PRO A 7 0.33 9.99 -12.19
CA PRO A 7 0.22 11.32 -12.77
C PRO A 7 -0.78 11.37 -13.93
N GLY A 8 -1.80 12.23 -13.79
CA GLY A 8 -2.86 12.41 -14.77
C GLY A 8 -3.80 11.21 -14.97
N ASN A 9 -3.73 10.18 -14.13
CA ASN A 9 -4.49 8.94 -14.32
C ASN A 9 -5.09 8.42 -13.01
N LYS A 10 -6.30 7.89 -13.11
CA LYS A 10 -7.06 7.32 -11.99
C LYS A 10 -7.43 5.88 -12.29
N TRP A 11 -7.07 4.98 -11.39
CA TRP A 11 -7.34 3.55 -11.53
C TRP A 11 -8.26 3.06 -10.43
N ILE A 12 -9.31 2.32 -10.77
CA ILE A 12 -10.28 1.79 -9.81
C ILE A 12 -10.13 0.27 -9.63
N PRO A 13 -10.62 -0.31 -8.54
CA PRO A 13 -10.51 -1.74 -8.31
C PRO A 13 -11.31 -2.49 -9.38
N ALA A 14 -10.70 -3.49 -10.00
CA ALA A 14 -11.39 -4.37 -10.93
C ALA A 14 -12.41 -5.25 -10.20
N ALA A 15 -13.54 -5.50 -10.85
CA ALA A 15 -14.46 -6.55 -10.43
C ALA A 15 -13.82 -7.94 -10.59
N LYS A 16 -14.54 -9.00 -10.18
CA LYS A 16 -14.08 -10.38 -10.33
C LYS A 16 -13.69 -10.67 -11.79
N VAL A 17 -14.54 -10.23 -12.71
CA VAL A 17 -14.30 -10.18 -14.16
C VAL A 17 -13.99 -8.75 -14.53
N VAL A 18 -12.79 -8.48 -15.05
CA VAL A 18 -12.31 -7.10 -15.30
C VAL A 18 -13.22 -6.38 -16.31
N ALA A 19 -13.64 -7.07 -17.37
CA ALA A 19 -14.50 -6.51 -18.41
C ALA A 19 -15.91 -6.13 -17.92
N GLU A 20 -16.34 -6.64 -16.76
CA GLU A 20 -17.64 -6.33 -16.14
C GLU A 20 -17.52 -5.22 -15.08
N THR A 21 -16.35 -4.59 -14.94
CA THR A 21 -16.16 -3.54 -13.94
C THR A 21 -16.94 -2.28 -14.35
N PRO A 22 -17.86 -1.77 -13.51
CA PRO A 22 -18.60 -0.55 -13.81
C PRO A 22 -17.67 0.66 -13.80
N THR A 23 -17.84 1.55 -14.77
CA THR A 23 -17.07 2.79 -14.91
C THR A 23 -17.97 4.00 -14.68
N THR A 24 -17.40 5.08 -14.15
CA THR A 24 -18.10 6.38 -14.06
C THR A 24 -17.74 7.31 -15.24
N GLY A 25 -16.69 6.98 -15.99
CA GLY A 25 -16.23 7.69 -17.18
C GLY A 25 -14.94 8.49 -16.94
N ASP A 26 -14.55 8.69 -15.68
CA ASP A 26 -13.38 9.48 -15.29
C ASP A 26 -12.13 8.62 -15.01
N GLU A 27 -12.22 7.31 -15.22
CA GLU A 27 -11.15 6.37 -14.93
C GLU A 27 -10.27 6.09 -16.15
N SER A 28 -8.95 5.99 -15.93
CA SER A 28 -7.97 5.56 -16.94
C SER A 28 -7.97 4.03 -17.14
N GLY A 29 -8.53 3.29 -16.18
CA GLY A 29 -8.61 1.83 -16.22
C GLY A 29 -8.80 1.21 -14.84
N PHE A 30 -8.40 -0.05 -14.72
CA PHE A 30 -8.64 -0.86 -13.54
C PHE A 30 -7.34 -1.40 -12.93
N TYR A 31 -7.38 -1.79 -11.66
CA TYR A 31 -6.29 -2.51 -11.01
C TYR A 31 -6.76 -3.74 -10.25
N LYS A 32 -5.88 -4.73 -10.10
CA LYS A 32 -6.14 -5.94 -9.30
C LYS A 32 -4.89 -6.36 -8.53
N ARG A 33 -5.02 -6.54 -7.22
CA ARG A 33 -3.94 -7.03 -6.37
C ARG A 33 -3.74 -8.53 -6.51
N PHE A 34 -2.50 -8.98 -6.39
CA PHE A 34 -2.11 -10.38 -6.25
C PHE A 34 -0.91 -10.48 -5.28
N ALA A 35 -0.47 -11.70 -4.98
CA ALA A 35 0.57 -11.93 -3.96
C ALA A 35 1.90 -11.19 -4.25
N GLY A 36 2.24 -10.99 -5.53
CA GLY A 36 3.49 -10.36 -5.94
C GLY A 36 3.36 -8.91 -6.44
N GLY A 37 2.18 -8.28 -6.32
CA GLY A 37 2.01 -6.92 -6.85
C GLY A 37 0.59 -6.51 -7.22
N ILE A 38 0.50 -5.63 -8.21
CA ILE A 38 -0.74 -5.03 -8.70
C ILE A 38 -0.72 -5.05 -10.23
N HIS A 39 -1.68 -5.71 -10.85
CA HIS A 39 -1.90 -5.60 -12.29
C HIS A 39 -2.72 -4.36 -12.62
N PHE A 40 -2.36 -3.68 -13.70
CA PHE A 40 -3.13 -2.60 -14.29
C PHE A 40 -3.73 -3.05 -15.62
N TYR A 41 -5.01 -2.74 -15.78
CA TYR A 41 -5.81 -3.10 -16.95
C TYR A 41 -6.32 -1.82 -17.60
N ALA A 42 -6.32 -1.79 -18.92
CA ALA A 42 -7.00 -0.74 -19.67
C ALA A 42 -8.53 -0.93 -19.61
N LEU A 43 -9.27 0.05 -20.10
CA LEU A 43 -10.74 0.01 -20.12
C LEU A 43 -11.32 -1.15 -20.95
N ASP A 44 -10.55 -1.68 -21.89
CA ASP A 44 -10.87 -2.89 -22.66
C ASP A 44 -10.64 -4.20 -21.87
N GLY A 45 -10.19 -4.10 -20.62
CA GLY A 45 -9.89 -5.23 -19.74
C GLY A 45 -8.53 -5.90 -20.01
N GLN A 46 -7.72 -5.39 -20.94
CA GLN A 46 -6.40 -5.94 -21.24
C GLN A 46 -5.37 -5.48 -20.21
N VAL A 47 -4.61 -6.44 -19.67
CA VAL A 47 -3.46 -6.12 -18.81
C VAL A 47 -2.36 -5.48 -19.65
N PHE A 48 -1.78 -4.38 -19.15
CA PHE A 48 -0.70 -3.68 -19.85
C PHE A 48 0.49 -3.34 -18.94
N ALA A 49 0.29 -3.32 -17.63
CA ALA A 49 1.36 -3.07 -16.67
C ALA A 49 1.19 -3.87 -15.37
N CYS A 50 2.29 -4.00 -14.64
CA CYS A 50 2.30 -4.53 -13.30
C CYS A 50 3.19 -3.66 -12.42
N LEU A 51 2.73 -3.29 -11.23
CA LEU A 51 3.59 -2.84 -10.15
C LEU A 51 3.99 -4.09 -9.37
N VAL A 52 5.26 -4.46 -9.47
CA VAL A 52 5.82 -5.66 -8.81
C VAL A 52 6.29 -5.28 -7.42
N THR A 53 6.00 -6.11 -6.43
CA THR A 53 6.64 -6.08 -5.11
C THR A 53 7.51 -7.32 -4.99
N ASN A 54 8.83 -7.16 -4.99
CA ASN A 54 9.74 -8.31 -4.92
C ASN A 54 9.94 -8.79 -3.46
N ARG A 55 10.65 -9.91 -3.30
CA ARG A 55 10.95 -10.50 -1.97
C ARG A 55 11.80 -9.61 -1.06
N HIS A 56 12.49 -8.62 -1.62
CA HIS A 56 13.32 -7.66 -0.89
C HIS A 56 12.52 -6.41 -0.50
N GLY A 57 11.23 -6.33 -0.87
CA GLY A 57 10.36 -5.19 -0.59
C GLY A 57 10.53 -4.05 -1.60
N GLU A 58 11.30 -4.24 -2.67
CA GLU A 58 11.44 -3.25 -3.74
C GLU A 58 10.19 -3.26 -4.62
N ARG A 59 9.84 -2.07 -5.12
CA ARG A 59 8.62 -1.82 -5.88
C ARG A 59 8.93 -1.06 -7.14
N PHE A 60 8.51 -1.59 -8.28
CA PHE A 60 8.78 -0.99 -9.58
C PHE A 60 7.71 -1.39 -10.59
N PHE A 61 7.55 -0.56 -11.62
CA PHE A 61 6.63 -0.82 -12.71
C PHE A 61 7.31 -1.66 -13.79
N VAL A 62 6.55 -2.58 -14.37
CA VAL A 62 6.95 -3.34 -15.56
C VAL A 62 5.82 -3.38 -16.56
N THR A 63 6.17 -3.48 -17.84
CA THR A 63 5.19 -3.81 -18.87
C THR A 63 4.73 -5.26 -18.70
N ALA A 64 3.41 -5.45 -18.77
CA ALA A 64 2.77 -6.76 -18.69
C ALA A 64 1.88 -6.97 -19.91
N THR A 65 1.71 -8.21 -20.35
CA THR A 65 0.85 -8.52 -21.50
C THR A 65 0.23 -9.90 -21.34
N ALA A 66 -1.07 -10.01 -21.59
CA ALA A 66 -1.76 -11.29 -21.62
C ALA A 66 -1.34 -12.10 -22.86
N ARG A 67 -1.02 -13.38 -22.64
CA ARG A 67 -0.78 -14.41 -23.66
C ARG A 67 -1.65 -15.62 -23.35
N VAL A 68 -1.71 -16.57 -24.29
CA VAL A 68 -2.48 -17.82 -24.14
C VAL A 68 -2.07 -18.59 -22.86
N GLU A 69 -0.77 -18.59 -22.54
CA GLU A 69 -0.20 -19.31 -21.40
C GLU A 69 -0.27 -18.53 -20.07
N GLY A 70 -0.69 -17.26 -20.11
CA GLY A 70 -0.76 -16.40 -18.92
C GLY A 70 -0.23 -14.99 -19.15
N ILE A 71 0.07 -14.29 -18.06
CA ILE A 71 0.59 -12.92 -18.10
C ILE A 71 2.12 -12.98 -18.20
N PHE A 72 2.66 -12.38 -19.26
CA PHE A 72 4.10 -12.21 -19.44
C PHE A 72 4.54 -10.84 -18.93
N PHE A 73 5.68 -10.80 -18.23
CA PHE A 73 6.25 -9.58 -17.67
C PHE A 73 7.58 -9.25 -18.35
N MET A 74 7.79 -7.97 -18.66
CA MET A 74 9.10 -7.44 -19.03
C MET A 74 9.92 -7.08 -17.79
N HIS A 75 11.22 -6.82 -17.96
CA HIS A 75 12.09 -6.35 -16.87
C HIS A 75 11.87 -4.87 -16.50
N SER A 76 11.28 -4.08 -17.40
CA SER A 76 11.00 -2.66 -17.22
C SER A 76 9.72 -2.27 -17.96
N THR A 77 9.31 -1.02 -17.81
CA THR A 77 8.31 -0.41 -18.69
C THR A 77 8.88 -0.13 -20.08
N CYS A 78 8.00 -0.14 -21.08
CA CYS A 78 8.24 0.48 -22.39
C CYS A 78 7.54 1.85 -22.47
N SER A 79 7.92 2.69 -23.44
CA SER A 79 7.40 4.06 -23.58
C SER A 79 5.87 4.14 -23.70
N ILE A 80 5.23 3.14 -24.30
CA ILE A 80 3.76 3.06 -24.39
C ILE A 80 3.15 2.84 -23.01
N THR A 81 3.78 1.99 -22.19
CA THR A 81 3.31 1.68 -20.83
C THR A 81 3.52 2.89 -19.91
N GLU A 82 4.67 3.54 -19.99
CA GLU A 82 4.95 4.77 -19.24
C GLU A 82 3.93 5.84 -19.55
N LYS A 83 3.62 6.06 -20.83
CA LYS A 83 2.61 7.05 -21.23
C LYS A 83 1.24 6.72 -20.65
N LYS A 84 0.83 5.45 -20.69
CA LYS A 84 -0.45 5.00 -20.14
C LYS A 84 -0.52 5.16 -18.61
N LEU A 85 0.59 4.90 -17.90
CA LEU A 85 0.66 5.09 -16.46
C LEU A 85 0.93 6.55 -16.04
N GLY A 86 1.28 7.45 -16.97
CA GLY A 86 1.69 8.81 -16.66
C GLY A 86 3.12 8.90 -16.08
N LEU A 87 3.98 7.93 -16.37
CA LEU A 87 5.37 7.89 -15.90
C LEU A 87 6.35 8.59 -16.83
N THR A 88 5.90 9.03 -18.02
CA THR A 88 6.77 9.64 -19.02
C THR A 88 7.51 10.85 -18.45
N GLY A 89 8.84 10.80 -18.50
CA GLY A 89 9.70 11.89 -18.01
C GLY A 89 9.93 11.90 -16.49
N LEU A 90 9.35 10.96 -15.74
CA LEU A 90 9.73 10.78 -14.34
C LEU A 90 11.15 10.21 -14.25
N GLY A 91 11.95 10.77 -13.35
CA GLY A 91 13.22 10.16 -12.98
C GLY A 91 13.01 8.92 -12.12
N LEU A 92 13.97 7.98 -12.16
CA LEU A 92 13.91 6.70 -11.45
C LEU A 92 13.49 6.82 -9.99
N ARG A 93 14.04 7.80 -9.27
CA ARG A 93 13.69 8.03 -7.86
C ARG A 93 12.21 8.35 -7.65
N ALA A 94 11.67 9.27 -8.46
CA ALA A 94 10.27 9.67 -8.36
C ALA A 94 9.32 8.52 -8.74
N GLU A 95 9.72 7.67 -9.69
CA GLU A 95 8.98 6.47 -10.04
C GLU A 95 8.95 5.45 -8.89
N LEU A 96 10.08 5.18 -8.25
CA LEU A 96 10.15 4.27 -7.09
C LEU A 96 9.38 4.79 -5.87
N GLU A 97 9.42 6.11 -5.64
CA GLU A 97 8.62 6.78 -4.62
C GLU A 97 7.13 6.63 -4.92
N LEU A 98 6.71 6.88 -6.17
CA LEU A 98 5.32 6.67 -6.61
C LEU A 98 4.87 5.22 -6.41
N ALA A 99 5.67 4.25 -6.86
CA ALA A 99 5.36 2.82 -6.69
C ALA A 99 5.22 2.46 -5.20
N SER A 100 6.08 3.01 -4.35
CA SER A 100 6.02 2.78 -2.91
C SER A 100 4.78 3.38 -2.27
N ASN A 101 4.45 4.62 -2.62
CA ASN A 101 3.28 5.33 -2.09
C ASN A 101 1.99 4.60 -2.43
N ILE A 102 1.84 4.14 -3.67
CA ILE A 102 0.65 3.39 -4.11
C ILE A 102 0.43 2.14 -3.27
N VAL A 103 1.48 1.33 -3.07
CA VAL A 103 1.34 0.09 -2.29
C VAL A 103 1.08 0.40 -0.82
N ASP A 104 1.74 1.43 -0.27
CA ASP A 104 1.58 1.82 1.14
C ASP A 104 0.20 2.36 1.44
N GLU A 105 -0.38 3.16 0.54
CA GLU A 105 -1.74 3.65 0.66
C GLU A 105 -2.74 2.49 0.66
N LEU A 106 -2.63 1.55 -0.30
CA LEU A 106 -3.52 0.41 -0.36
C LEU A 106 -3.36 -0.55 0.82
N ASP A 107 -2.13 -0.76 1.30
CA ASP A 107 -1.87 -1.56 2.50
C ASP A 107 -2.45 -0.89 3.76
N THR A 108 -2.34 0.43 3.86
CA THR A 108 -2.92 1.23 4.94
C THR A 108 -4.44 1.15 4.94
N LEU A 109 -5.09 1.30 3.78
CA LEU A 109 -6.54 1.14 3.64
C LEU A 109 -7.00 -0.24 4.08
N LYS A 110 -6.30 -1.30 3.65
CA LYS A 110 -6.59 -2.68 4.05
C LYS A 110 -6.41 -2.90 5.56
N ALA A 111 -5.33 -2.36 6.15
CA ALA A 111 -5.09 -2.46 7.58
C ALA A 111 -6.19 -1.74 8.38
N ASN A 112 -6.56 -0.53 7.98
CA ASN A 112 -7.66 0.24 8.58
C ASN A 112 -9.00 -0.50 8.50
N ALA A 113 -9.34 -1.07 7.33
CA ALA A 113 -10.55 -1.88 7.17
C ALA A 113 -10.53 -3.13 8.06
N THR A 114 -9.37 -3.75 8.23
CA THR A 114 -9.19 -4.92 9.12
C THR A 114 -9.36 -4.53 10.58
N MET A 115 -8.74 -3.44 11.02
CA MET A 115 -8.87 -2.91 12.38
C MET A 115 -10.33 -2.55 12.70
N LEU A 116 -11.00 -1.82 11.80
CA LEU A 116 -12.40 -1.46 11.94
C LEU A 116 -13.30 -2.70 12.09
N LYS A 117 -13.09 -3.73 11.26
CA LYS A 117 -13.85 -4.99 11.34
C LYS A 117 -13.65 -5.72 12.67
N LEU A 118 -12.49 -5.55 13.30
CA LEU A 118 -12.14 -6.17 14.58
C LEU A 118 -12.45 -5.25 15.77
N GLY A 119 -13.01 -4.06 15.53
CA GLY A 119 -13.40 -3.12 16.59
C GLY A 119 -12.23 -2.45 17.30
N VAL A 120 -11.06 -2.36 16.66
CA VAL A 120 -9.87 -1.68 17.22
C VAL A 120 -9.53 -0.41 16.45
N THR A 121 -8.90 0.54 17.11
CA THR A 121 -8.49 1.82 16.53
C THR A 121 -6.98 1.91 16.35
N PHE A 122 -6.54 2.83 15.50
CA PHE A 122 -5.12 3.14 15.36
C PHE A 122 -4.53 3.75 16.65
N ASP A 123 -5.32 4.52 17.42
CA ASP A 123 -4.88 5.04 18.71
C ASP A 123 -4.56 3.92 19.70
N GLN A 124 -5.34 2.83 19.71
CA GLN A 124 -5.02 1.66 20.54
C GLN A 124 -3.71 0.99 20.09
N TYR A 125 -3.39 1.01 18.79
CA TYR A 125 -2.10 0.55 18.30
C TYR A 125 -0.96 1.45 18.77
N VAL A 126 -1.16 2.77 18.82
CA VAL A 126 -0.19 3.73 19.36
C VAL A 126 0.00 3.55 20.88
N SER A 127 -1.10 3.39 21.63
CA SER A 127 -1.07 3.07 23.07
C SER A 127 -0.26 1.80 23.33
N MET A 128 -0.53 0.75 22.55
CA MET A 128 0.26 -0.48 22.58
C MET A 128 1.72 -0.14 22.35
N ALA A 129 2.07 0.53 21.24
CA ALA A 129 3.45 0.90 20.90
C ALA A 129 4.16 1.76 21.99
N ASN A 130 3.39 2.43 22.84
CA ASN A 130 3.84 3.21 23.99
C ASN A 130 3.82 2.41 25.32
N ARG A 131 3.76 1.08 25.23
CA ARG A 131 3.81 0.12 26.34
C ARG A 131 2.61 0.20 27.28
N GLU A 132 1.48 0.74 26.83
CA GLU A 132 0.24 0.70 27.59
C GLU A 132 -0.36 -0.71 27.61
N THR A 133 -1.13 -1.00 28.66
CA THR A 133 -1.77 -2.31 28.82
C THR A 133 -2.71 -2.57 27.64
N THR A 134 -2.43 -3.62 26.88
CA THR A 134 -3.15 -3.97 25.66
C THR A 134 -3.74 -5.37 25.79
N THR A 135 -5.00 -5.54 25.40
CA THR A 135 -5.66 -6.85 25.49
C THR A 135 -5.15 -7.81 24.41
N GLN A 136 -5.30 -9.11 24.64
CA GLN A 136 -4.90 -10.12 23.65
C GLN A 136 -5.68 -10.00 22.34
N GLU A 137 -6.93 -9.55 22.40
CA GLU A 137 -7.75 -9.28 21.22
C GLU A 137 -7.18 -8.14 20.38
N CYS A 138 -6.70 -7.07 21.03
CA CYS A 138 -6.06 -5.95 20.33
C CYS A 138 -4.75 -6.37 19.68
N LEU A 139 -3.90 -7.11 20.40
CA LEU A 139 -2.66 -7.69 19.89
C LEU A 139 -2.90 -8.58 18.66
N ALA A 140 -3.88 -9.48 18.74
CA ALA A 140 -4.29 -10.32 17.63
C ALA A 140 -4.82 -9.50 16.44
N ALA A 141 -5.54 -8.41 16.70
CA ALA A 141 -6.06 -7.53 15.67
C ALA A 141 -4.93 -6.77 14.94
N PHE A 142 -3.95 -6.22 15.65
CA PHE A 142 -2.82 -5.52 15.05
C PHE A 142 -1.92 -6.44 14.23
N HIS A 143 -1.66 -7.65 14.73
CA HIS A 143 -0.93 -8.66 13.98
C HIS A 143 -1.70 -9.08 12.72
N LYS A 144 -3.02 -9.32 12.83
CA LYS A 144 -3.88 -9.66 11.69
C LYS A 144 -4.01 -8.53 10.66
N ALA A 145 -3.96 -7.28 11.09
CA ALA A 145 -3.91 -6.10 10.23
C ALA A 145 -2.52 -5.91 9.59
N GLY A 146 -1.51 -6.71 9.97
CA GLY A 146 -0.16 -6.65 9.45
C GLY A 146 0.68 -5.50 10.01
N LEU A 147 0.30 -4.96 11.17
CA LEU A 147 1.03 -3.84 11.80
C LEU A 147 2.22 -4.31 12.62
N THR A 148 2.18 -5.53 13.17
CA THR A 148 3.25 -6.12 13.95
C THR A 148 3.79 -7.40 13.29
N THR A 149 5.09 -7.67 13.46
CA THR A 149 5.73 -8.89 12.95
C THR A 149 5.40 -10.11 13.78
N GLU A 150 5.05 -9.90 15.05
CA GLU A 150 4.67 -10.94 15.98
C GLU A 150 3.40 -10.59 16.74
N LEU A 151 2.73 -11.61 17.29
CA LEU A 151 1.48 -11.45 18.02
C LEU A 151 1.63 -10.53 19.23
N LYS A 152 2.73 -10.65 19.97
CA LYS A 152 2.99 -9.84 21.17
C LYS A 152 3.12 -8.34 20.86
N GLY A 153 3.53 -8.00 19.64
CA GLY A 153 3.69 -6.62 19.16
C GLY A 153 4.86 -5.85 19.76
N ILE A 154 5.31 -6.20 20.97
CA ILE A 154 6.37 -5.52 21.72
C ILE A 154 7.24 -6.54 22.46
N GLU A 155 8.55 -6.33 22.48
CA GLU A 155 9.49 -7.12 23.27
C GLU A 155 9.49 -6.76 24.77
N ASP A 156 10.09 -7.59 25.61
CA ASP A 156 10.12 -7.34 27.07
C ASP A 156 10.87 -6.06 27.46
N ASP A 157 11.81 -5.62 26.63
CA ASP A 157 12.56 -4.37 26.82
C ASP A 157 11.77 -3.11 26.39
N GLY A 158 10.62 -3.30 25.73
CA GLY A 158 9.78 -2.23 25.19
C GLY A 158 10.01 -1.92 23.72
N TYR A 159 10.81 -2.71 22.99
CA TYR A 159 10.98 -2.54 21.56
C TYR A 159 9.71 -2.90 20.77
N LEU A 160 9.23 -1.97 19.94
CA LEU A 160 8.07 -2.20 19.07
C LEU A 160 8.43 -3.11 17.89
N LEU A 161 7.80 -4.28 17.84
CA LEU A 161 7.90 -5.25 16.74
C LEU A 161 7.00 -4.86 15.55
N ALA A 162 7.13 -3.62 15.08
CA ALA A 162 6.34 -3.12 13.95
C ALA A 162 6.82 -3.72 12.62
N THR A 163 5.88 -4.00 11.73
CA THR A 163 6.19 -4.22 10.31
C THR A 163 6.57 -2.89 9.66
N ARG A 164 7.01 -2.96 8.40
CA ARG A 164 7.19 -1.75 7.56
C ARG A 164 5.89 -0.94 7.49
N LEU A 165 4.73 -1.60 7.35
CA LEU A 165 3.42 -0.94 7.31
C LEU A 165 3.09 -0.26 8.64
N GLY A 166 3.30 -0.94 9.77
CA GLY A 166 3.08 -0.34 11.09
C GLY A 166 3.87 0.95 11.30
N ARG A 167 5.13 0.98 10.86
CA ARG A 167 5.96 2.21 10.87
C ARG A 167 5.47 3.26 9.89
N THR A 168 5.12 2.88 8.66
CA THR A 168 4.57 3.81 7.67
C THR A 168 3.33 4.51 8.20
N MET A 169 2.42 3.78 8.84
CA MET A 169 1.20 4.36 9.41
C MET A 169 1.50 5.31 10.57
N LEU A 170 2.46 4.99 11.44
CA LEU A 170 2.90 5.90 12.52
C LEU A 170 3.45 7.21 11.95
N HIS A 171 4.33 7.14 10.96
CA HIS A 171 4.91 8.33 10.34
C HIS A 171 3.86 9.14 9.57
N ALA A 172 2.94 8.49 8.86
CA ALA A 172 1.84 9.16 8.16
C ALA A 172 0.88 9.87 9.13
N ALA A 173 0.72 9.35 10.35
CA ALA A 173 -0.04 9.98 11.43
C ALA A 173 0.79 11.00 12.25
N CYS A 174 1.96 11.41 11.74
CA CYS A 174 2.87 12.38 12.36
C CYS A 174 3.45 11.91 13.71
N TYR A 175 3.62 10.60 13.93
CA TYR A 175 4.35 10.08 15.09
C TYR A 175 5.84 9.90 14.80
N GLN A 176 6.67 10.22 15.79
CA GLN A 176 8.11 9.98 15.80
C GLN A 176 8.51 9.23 17.07
N ASN A 177 9.52 8.38 16.97
CA ASN A 177 10.08 7.72 18.14
C ASN A 177 11.03 8.69 18.87
N ALA A 178 10.68 9.03 20.12
CA ALA A 178 11.50 9.82 21.02
C ALA A 178 11.72 9.00 22.29
N SER A 179 12.96 8.55 22.50
CA SER A 179 13.36 7.78 23.69
C SER A 179 12.50 6.52 23.94
N GLY A 180 12.15 5.80 22.87
CA GLY A 180 11.36 4.57 22.98
C GLY A 180 9.84 4.79 23.02
N MET A 181 9.37 6.03 22.97
CA MET A 181 7.94 6.38 22.90
C MET A 181 7.60 7.00 21.56
N TRP A 182 6.45 6.65 21.00
CA TRP A 182 5.86 7.26 19.82
C TRP A 182 5.06 8.48 20.22
N VAL A 183 5.64 9.65 19.95
CA VAL A 183 5.06 10.96 20.26
C VAL A 183 4.59 11.63 18.98
N LYS A 184 3.42 12.28 19.05
CA LYS A 184 2.91 13.06 17.93
C LYS A 184 3.76 14.32 17.79
N THR A 185 4.41 14.48 16.64
CA THR A 185 5.13 15.71 16.31
C THR A 185 4.13 16.86 16.26
N PRO A 186 4.40 18.01 16.90
CA PRO A 186 3.58 19.20 16.71
C PRO A 186 3.55 19.55 15.23
N ASP A 187 2.38 19.97 14.71
CA ASP A 187 2.30 20.53 13.37
C ASP A 187 3.36 21.65 13.28
N LYS A 188 4.28 21.55 12.33
CA LYS A 188 5.12 22.70 12.00
C LYS A 188 4.16 23.78 11.53
N ILE A 189 3.89 24.76 12.39
CA ILE A 189 3.30 26.02 11.98
C ILE A 189 4.22 26.53 10.87
N ALA A 190 3.72 26.55 9.63
CA ALA A 190 4.45 27.09 8.51
C ALA A 190 4.83 28.54 8.86
N ALA A 191 6.13 28.80 8.95
CA ALA A 191 6.68 30.15 9.09
C ALA A 191 6.65 30.88 7.73
#